data_AF-A0A2X1NPV2-F1
#
_entry.id   AF-A0A2X1NPV2-F1
#
_cell.length_a   1.000
_cell.length_b   1.000
_cell.length_c   1.000
_cell.angle_alpha   90.00
_cell.angle_beta   90.00
_cell.angle_gamma   90.00
#
_symmetry.space_group_name_H-M   'P 1'
#
loop_
_entity.id
_entity.type
_entity.pdbx_description
1 polymer ?
#
loop_
_entity_poly.entity_id
_entity_poly.type
_entity_poly.pdbx_seq_one_letter_code
_entity_poly.pdbx_strand_id
1 'polypeptide(L)' 'MLEKIGHFKASELLLVGGGSRNTLWNQIKANMLDIPVKVLDDAETTVAGAALFRLVWRRGI' A
#
# COMPACT_ATOMS: atom_id res chain seq x y z
N MET A 1 -16.11 3.80 -3.21
CA MET A 1 -16.71 4.23 -1.92
C MET A 1 -15.73 5.09 -1.12
N LEU A 2 -14.50 4.63 -0.89
CA LEU A 2 -13.48 5.40 -0.13
C LEU A 2 -13.14 6.76 -0.76
N GLU A 3 -12.88 6.82 -2.06
CA GLU A 3 -12.62 8.08 -2.78
C GLU A 3 -13.72 9.13 -2.58
N LYS A 4 -14.99 8.68 -2.58
CA LYS A 4 -16.14 9.56 -2.39
C LYS A 4 -16.24 10.09 -0.95
N ILE A 5 -15.91 9.26 0.04
CA ILE A 5 -15.97 9.61 1.47
C ILE A 5 -14.77 10.48 1.86
N GLY A 6 -13.57 10.12 1.38
CA GLY A 6 -12.33 10.84 1.70
C GLY A 6 -12.03 12.00 0.75
N HIS A 7 -12.93 12.31 -0.18
CA HIS A 7 -12.77 13.38 -1.18
C HIS A 7 -11.40 13.35 -1.89
N PHE A 8 -10.96 12.17 -2.29
CA PHE A 8 -9.68 11.98 -2.99
C PHE A 8 -9.86 11.13 -4.25
N LYS A 9 -8.87 11.18 -5.14
CA LYS A 9 -8.76 10.28 -6.30
C LYS A 9 -7.45 9.50 -6.19
N ALA A 10 -7.52 8.18 -6.20
CA ALA A 10 -6.36 7.31 -6.19
C ALA A 10 -5.69 7.33 -7.56
N SER A 11 -4.36 7.46 -7.57
CA SER A 11 -3.54 7.37 -8.78
C SER A 11 -2.94 5.99 -8.98
N GLU A 12 -2.77 5.22 -7.90
CA GLU A 12 -2.19 3.88 -7.91
C GLU A 12 -2.63 3.07 -6.69
N LEU A 13 -2.56 1.75 -6.80
CA LEU A 13 -2.78 0.81 -5.71
C LEU A 13 -1.47 0.14 -5.31
N LEU A 14 -0.97 0.46 -4.11
CA LEU A 14 0.20 -0.19 -3.53
C LEU A 14 -0.22 -1.47 -2.77
N LEU A 15 0.35 -2.61 -3.15
CA LEU A 15 0.08 -3.91 -2.53
C LEU A 15 1.31 -4.42 -1.77
N VAL A 16 1.08 -4.86 -0.53
CA VAL A 16 2.10 -5.36 0.40
C VAL A 16 1.65 -6.67 1.05
N GLY A 17 2.59 -7.40 1.65
CA GLY A 17 2.32 -8.62 2.42
C GLY A 17 2.05 -9.87 1.57
N GLY A 18 1.72 -10.99 2.20
CA GLY A 18 1.59 -12.29 1.51
C GLY A 18 0.56 -12.32 0.37
N GLY A 19 -0.51 -11.51 0.48
CA GLY A 19 -1.57 -11.41 -0.53
C GLY A 19 -1.19 -10.65 -1.80
N SER A 20 -0.03 -9.97 -1.84
CA SER A 20 0.46 -9.27 -3.04
C SER A 20 1.24 -10.18 -4.00
N ARG A 21 1.57 -11.41 -3.59
CA ARG A 21 2.38 -12.35 -4.39
C ARG A 21 1.63 -13.00 -5.56
N ASN A 22 0.30 -12.93 -5.58
CA ASN A 22 -0.50 -13.52 -6.65
C ASN A 22 -0.73 -12.52 -7.79
N THR A 23 -0.01 -12.71 -8.89
CA THR A 23 -0.04 -11.84 -10.06
C THR A 23 -1.40 -11.79 -10.75
N LEU A 24 -2.13 -12.91 -10.83
CA LEU A 24 -3.48 -12.95 -11.40
C LEU A 24 -4.45 -12.08 -10.61
N TRP A 25 -4.43 -12.21 -9.28
CA TRP A 25 -5.25 -11.39 -8.39
C TRP A 25 -4.90 -9.90 -8.49
N ASN A 26 -3.62 -9.57 -8.68
CA ASN A 26 -3.20 -8.19 -8.88
C ASN A 26 -3.74 -7.62 -10.18
N GLN A 27 -3.74 -8.41 -11.27
CA GLN A 27 -4.32 -7.98 -12.54
C GLN A 27 -5.83 -7.77 -12.45
N ILE A 28 -6.55 -8.66 -11.76
CA ILE A 28 -7.99 -8.51 -11.52
C ILE A 28 -8.26 -7.19 -10.78
N LYS A 29 -7.48 -6.87 -9.74
CA LYS A 29 -7.62 -5.60 -9.00
C LYS A 29 -7.35 -4.38 -9.89
N ALA A 30 -6.28 -4.42 -10.69
CA ALA A 30 -5.94 -3.34 -11.61
C ALA A 30 -7.08 -3.09 -12.61
N ASN A 31 -7.60 -4.15 -13.24
CA ASN A 31 -8.68 -4.05 -14.21
C ASN A 31 -9.99 -3.56 -13.58
N MET A 32 -10.30 -4.00 -12.37
CA MET A 32 -11.55 -3.62 -11.69
C MET A 32 -11.53 -2.16 -11.22
N LEU A 33 -10.35 -1.63 -10.87
CA LEU A 33 -10.19 -0.29 -10.35
C LEU A 33 -9.74 0.72 -11.40
N ASP A 34 -9.31 0.26 -12.58
CA ASP A 34 -8.74 1.06 -13.66
C ASP A 34 -7.59 1.98 -13.20
N ILE A 35 -6.77 1.47 -12.27
CA ILE A 35 -5.58 2.16 -11.75
C ILE A 35 -4.38 1.20 -11.70
N PRO A 36 -3.15 1.70 -11.89
CA PRO A 36 -1.95 0.88 -11.84
C PRO A 36 -1.77 0.24 -10.46
N VAL A 37 -1.34 -1.03 -10.46
CA VAL A 37 -1.02 -1.79 -9.25
C VAL A 37 0.49 -1.91 -9.12
N LYS A 38 1.03 -1.49 -7.96
CA LYS A 38 2.44 -1.64 -7.61
C LYS A 38 2.57 -2.63 -6.46
N VAL A 39 3.30 -3.71 -6.69
CA VAL A 39 3.64 -4.69 -5.66
C VAL A 39 4.99 -4.31 -5.08
N LEU A 40 5.08 -4.17 -3.76
CA LEU A 40 6.38 -4.07 -3.10
C LEU A 40 6.96 -5.46 -2.88
N ASP A 41 8.23 -5.63 -3.26
CA ASP A 41 8.99 -6.86 -3.05
C ASP A 41 9.24 -7.13 -1.57
N ASP A 42 9.35 -6.06 -0.77
CA ASP A 42 9.60 -6.13 0.67
C ASP A 42 8.28 -6.19 1.45
N ALA A 43 8.01 -7.36 2.03
CA ALA A 43 6.73 -7.67 2.66
C ALA A 43 6.58 -7.10 4.08
N GLU A 44 7.63 -6.54 4.67
CA GLU A 44 7.67 -6.12 6.08
C GLU A 44 7.33 -4.65 6.31
N THR A 45 6.42 -4.08 5.50
CA THR A 45 6.01 -2.67 5.58
C THR A 45 5.51 -2.27 6.97
N THR A 46 4.87 -3.20 7.70
CA THR A 46 4.41 -2.97 9.07
C THR A 46 5.57 -2.79 10.06
N VAL A 47 6.57 -3.65 10.01
CA VAL A 47 7.73 -3.59 10.92
C VAL A 47 8.60 -2.38 10.57
N ALA A 48 8.81 -2.12 9.27
CA ALA A 48 9.49 -0.93 8.79
C ALA A 48 8.80 0.36 9.27
N GLY A 49 7.47 0.43 9.19
CA GLY A 49 6.69 1.56 9.69
C GLY A 49 6.85 1.77 11.20
N ALA A 50 6.80 0.70 11.99
CA ALA A 50 7.03 0.77 13.44
C ALA A 50 8.44 1.24 13.79
N ALA A 51 9.46 0.76 13.07
CA ALA A 51 10.85 1.18 13.25
C ALA A 51 11.04 2.66 12.89
N LEU A 52 10.46 3.13 11.79
CA LEU A 52 10.48 4.53 11.39
C LEU A 52 9.80 5.43 12.43
N PHE A 53 8.62 5.04 12.93
CA PHE A 53 7.92 5.77 14.00
C PHE A 53 8.81 5.87 15.26
N ARG A 54 9.41 4.76 15.68
CA ARG A 54 10.33 4.72 16.83
C ARG A 54 11.56 5.60 16.62
N LEU A 55 12.07 5.65 15.38
CA LEU A 55 13.22 6.47 15.00
C LEU A 55 12.90 7.96 15.06
N VAL A 56 11.75 8.38 14.50
CA VAL A 56 11.30 9.78 14.54
C VAL A 56 11.04 10.21 15.97
N TRP A 57 10.35 9.40 16.77
CA TRP A 57 10.08 9.69 18.19
C TRP A 57 11.37 9.81 19.02
N ARG A 58 12.44 9.07 18.68
CA ARG A 58 13.74 9.19 19.36
C ARG A 58 14.46 10.52 19.08
N ARG A 59 14.11 11.21 18.00
CA ARG A 59 14.81 12.43 17.54
C ARG A 59 14.20 13.73 18.06
N GLY A 60 13.20 13.67 18.95
CA GLY A 60 12.76 14.84 19.72
C GLY A 60 11.87 15.81 18.93
N ILE A 61 10.71 15.30 18.50
CA ILE A 61 9.48 16.07 18.34
C ILE A 61 8.48 15.49 19.33
#